data_AF-A0A6A4AQY4-F1
#
_entry.id   AF-A0A6A4AQY4-F1
#
_cell.length_a   1.000
_cell.length_b   1.000
_cell.length_c   1.000
_cell.angle_alpha   90.00
_cell.angle_beta   90.00
_cell.angle_gamma   90.00
#
_symmetry.space_group_name_H-M   'P 1'
#
loop_
_entity.id
_entity.type
_entity.pdbx_description
1 polymer ?
#
loop_
_entity_poly.entity_id
_entity_poly.type
_entity_poly.pdbx_seq_one_letter_code
_entity_poly.pdbx_strand_id
1 'polypeptide(L)'
;DVDAFHAFALGRQFLPASKNSVMQALCPSGHTAAFKDRFNLHMWSNAMSLFLSAESAKDLDQLLREAWLDDERCVFFRWSRTGDVTDEMVERLFEIEKGDERLRIDDNYYDPPIPVGTPQPLMLFVQFPQGPFIYCGRLGYLGHMSNGVFCFQLLDINSTCMYWAQLRNILTYWDNPVHSVDFLGYPCS
;
A
#
# COMPACT_ATOMS: atom_id res chain seq x y z
N ASP A 1 8.36 -15.50 4.44
CA ASP A 1 9.13 -15.01 3.29
C ASP A 1 8.30 -13.94 2.60
N VAL A 2 8.82 -12.71 2.50
CA VAL A 2 8.06 -11.57 1.97
C VAL A 2 7.90 -11.65 0.46
N ASP A 3 8.91 -12.17 -0.26
CA ASP A 3 8.85 -12.26 -1.72
C ASP A 3 7.84 -13.32 -2.15
N ALA A 4 7.80 -14.45 -1.44
CA ALA A 4 6.78 -15.48 -1.64
C ALA A 4 5.36 -14.94 -1.35
N PHE A 5 5.20 -14.17 -0.26
CA PHE A 5 3.94 -13.51 0.03
C PHE A 5 3.56 -12.53 -1.09
N HIS A 6 4.51 -11.69 -1.52
CA HIS A 6 4.30 -10.69 -2.56
C HIS A 6 3.81 -11.32 -3.87
N ALA A 7 4.53 -12.33 -4.37
CA ALA A 7 4.18 -13.04 -5.60
C ALA A 7 2.81 -13.72 -5.51
N PHE A 8 2.45 -14.25 -4.35
CA PHE A 8 1.16 -14.90 -4.15
C PHE A 8 0.01 -13.89 -4.00
N ALA A 9 0.18 -12.87 -3.17
CA ALA A 9 -0.89 -12.03 -2.67
C ALA A 9 -1.21 -10.82 -3.54
N LEU A 10 -0.32 -10.43 -4.46
CA LEU A 10 -0.47 -9.21 -5.23
C LEU A 10 -1.81 -9.20 -6.00
N GLY A 11 -2.61 -8.15 -5.79
CA GLY A 11 -3.96 -7.99 -6.36
C GLY A 11 -5.06 -8.80 -5.66
N ARG A 12 -4.74 -9.61 -4.65
CA ARG A 12 -5.73 -10.47 -3.95
C ARG A 12 -6.41 -9.75 -2.78
N GLN A 13 -7.63 -10.19 -2.52
CA GLN A 13 -8.45 -9.80 -1.38
C GLN A 13 -8.18 -10.66 -0.15
N PHE A 14 -8.27 -10.04 1.03
CA PHE A 14 -8.12 -10.70 2.33
C PHE A 14 -9.48 -10.76 3.03
N LEU A 15 -9.95 -11.98 3.27
CA LEU A 15 -11.24 -12.27 3.92
C LEU A 15 -11.04 -12.96 5.28
N PRO A 16 -11.91 -12.71 6.29
CA PRO A 16 -13.01 -11.72 6.29
C PRO A 16 -12.51 -10.27 6.18
N ALA A 17 -13.37 -9.33 5.84
CA ALA A 17 -13.03 -7.92 5.63
C ALA A 17 -12.57 -7.24 6.93
N SER A 18 -11.28 -7.39 7.27
CA SER A 18 -10.68 -6.84 8.48
C SER A 18 -9.17 -6.75 8.35
N LYS A 19 -8.54 -5.81 9.07
CA LYS A 19 -7.08 -5.77 9.21
C LYS A 19 -6.56 -7.05 9.87
N ASN A 20 -7.32 -7.67 10.77
CA ASN A 20 -6.95 -8.95 11.39
C ASN A 20 -6.62 -10.03 10.36
N SER A 21 -7.41 -10.14 9.29
CA SER A 21 -7.19 -11.14 8.23
C SER A 21 -5.88 -10.89 7.49
N VAL A 22 -5.56 -9.63 7.20
CA VAL A 22 -4.30 -9.23 6.56
C VAL A 22 -3.13 -9.50 7.49
N MET A 23 -3.22 -9.01 8.73
CA MET A 23 -2.16 -9.17 9.73
C MET A 23 -1.88 -10.64 10.03
N GLN A 24 -2.92 -11.47 10.10
CA GLN A 24 -2.77 -12.90 10.29
C GLN A 24 -2.15 -13.60 9.06
N ALA A 25 -2.45 -13.15 7.84
CA ALA A 25 -1.84 -13.68 6.63
C ALA A 25 -0.36 -13.29 6.47
N LEU A 26 0.03 -12.12 7.00
CA LEU A 26 1.42 -11.69 7.09
C LEU A 26 2.19 -12.41 8.21
N CYS A 27 1.49 -12.98 9.18
CA CYS A 27 2.09 -13.66 10.32
C CYS A 27 2.58 -15.07 9.93
N PRO A 28 3.76 -15.52 10.41
CA PRO A 28 4.20 -16.89 10.23
C PRO A 28 3.17 -17.91 10.74
N SER A 29 3.04 -19.03 10.05
CA SER A 29 2.11 -20.10 10.44
C SER A 29 2.35 -20.55 11.88
N GLY A 30 1.27 -20.82 12.60
CA GLY A 30 1.31 -21.22 14.02
C GLY A 30 1.43 -20.07 15.02
N HIS A 31 1.47 -18.82 14.55
CA HIS A 31 1.47 -17.63 15.41
C HIS A 31 0.21 -16.81 15.22
N THR A 32 -0.18 -16.07 16.25
CA THR A 32 -1.29 -15.11 16.19
C THR A 32 -0.72 -13.70 16.11
N ALA A 33 -1.17 -12.92 15.14
CA ALA A 33 -0.72 -11.54 14.99
C ALA A 33 -1.19 -10.68 16.17
N ALA A 34 -0.27 -9.94 16.80
CA ALA A 34 -0.57 -8.94 17.81
C ALA A 34 -0.34 -7.54 17.24
N PHE A 35 -1.39 -6.72 17.14
CA PHE A 35 -1.31 -5.38 16.56
C PHE A 35 -2.39 -4.44 17.09
N LYS A 36 -2.21 -3.15 16.85
CA LYS A 36 -3.16 -2.09 17.24
C LYS A 36 -4.00 -1.67 16.05
N ASP A 37 -5.23 -2.15 15.96
CA ASP A 37 -6.13 -1.96 14.81
C ASP A 37 -6.36 -0.49 14.39
N ARG A 38 -6.31 0.43 15.35
CA ARG A 38 -6.45 1.87 15.10
C ARG A 38 -5.34 2.49 14.24
N PHE A 39 -4.21 1.79 14.05
CA PHE A 39 -3.08 2.30 13.27
C PHE A 39 -3.16 1.86 11.81
N ASN A 40 -2.62 2.71 10.94
CA ASN A 40 -2.55 2.43 9.52
C ASN A 40 -1.16 1.97 9.11
N LEU A 41 -0.10 2.37 9.83
CA LEU A 41 1.25 1.88 9.62
C LEU A 41 1.58 0.84 10.69
N HIS A 42 2.01 -0.35 10.27
CA HIS A 42 2.45 -1.43 11.14
C HIS A 42 3.85 -1.88 10.76
N MET A 43 4.70 -2.08 11.77
CA MET A 43 6.04 -2.60 11.62
C MET A 43 6.10 -4.09 11.93
N TRP A 44 6.79 -4.81 11.06
CA TRP A 44 7.28 -6.17 11.28
C TRP A 44 8.79 -6.13 11.43
N SER A 45 9.41 -7.22 11.87
CA SER A 45 10.88 -7.29 12.02
C SER A 45 11.63 -7.09 10.69
N ASN A 46 11.01 -7.46 9.56
CA ASN A 46 11.64 -7.45 8.24
C ASN A 46 10.78 -6.78 7.16
N ALA A 47 9.69 -6.10 7.54
CA ALA A 47 8.77 -5.46 6.60
C ALA A 47 7.93 -4.39 7.31
N MET A 48 7.18 -3.62 6.53
CA MET A 48 6.13 -2.74 7.04
C MET A 48 4.87 -2.89 6.20
N SER A 49 3.73 -2.51 6.76
CA SER A 49 2.44 -2.50 6.06
C SER A 49 1.70 -1.21 6.32
N LEU A 50 1.25 -0.55 5.26
CA LEU A 50 0.41 0.63 5.27
C LEU A 50 -1.00 0.27 4.81
N PHE A 51 -1.99 0.60 5.63
CA PHE A 51 -3.40 0.40 5.36
C PHE A 51 -4.05 1.73 5.02
N LEU A 52 -4.68 1.81 3.86
CA LEU A 52 -5.49 2.95 3.43
C LEU A 52 -6.93 2.49 3.28
N SER A 53 -7.84 3.26 3.86
CA SER A 53 -9.28 3.07 3.65
C SER A 53 -9.81 4.28 2.90
N ALA A 54 -10.55 4.04 1.83
CA ALA A 54 -11.28 5.07 1.10
C ALA A 54 -12.76 4.98 1.47
N GLU A 55 -13.43 6.13 1.56
CA GLU A 55 -14.89 6.20 1.80
C GLU A 55 -15.71 6.16 0.49
N SER A 56 -15.05 6.33 -0.65
CA SER A 56 -15.64 6.29 -1.99
C SER A 56 -14.57 6.10 -3.06
N ALA A 57 -14.98 5.85 -4.31
CA ALA A 57 -14.07 5.75 -5.45
C ALA A 57 -13.36 7.08 -5.69
N LYS A 58 -14.08 8.17 -5.45
CA LYS A 58 -13.58 9.52 -5.56
C LYS A 58 -12.48 9.82 -4.53
N ASP A 59 -12.61 9.34 -3.30
CA ASP A 59 -11.59 9.56 -2.27
C ASP A 59 -10.31 8.82 -2.62
N LEU A 60 -10.44 7.61 -3.16
CA LEU A 60 -9.31 6.83 -3.65
C LEU A 60 -8.60 7.52 -4.82
N ASP A 61 -9.36 8.00 -5.80
CA ASP A 61 -8.83 8.74 -6.96
C ASP A 61 -8.15 10.06 -6.54
N GLN A 62 -8.60 10.70 -5.46
CA GLN A 62 -7.95 11.88 -4.92
C GLN A 62 -6.67 11.55 -4.14
N LEU A 63 -6.66 10.39 -3.48
CA LEU A 63 -5.52 9.91 -2.72
C LEU A 63 -4.38 9.49 -3.65
N LEU A 64 -4.68 8.63 -4.62
CA LEU A 64 -3.72 7.98 -5.51
C LEU A 64 -3.63 8.74 -6.84
N ARG A 65 -2.50 9.40 -7.06
CA ARG A 65 -2.24 10.22 -8.23
C ARG A 65 -1.52 9.39 -9.29
N GLU A 66 -2.05 9.42 -10.51
CA GLU A 66 -1.41 8.84 -11.68
C GLU A 66 -0.57 9.91 -12.40
N ALA A 67 0.63 9.53 -12.84
CA ALA A 67 1.51 10.34 -13.68
C ALA A 67 2.18 9.47 -14.76
N TRP A 68 2.85 10.13 -15.70
CA TRP A 68 3.68 9.49 -16.71
C TRP A 68 5.11 10.06 -16.60
N LEU A 69 6.10 9.19 -16.46
CA LEU A 69 7.52 9.52 -16.46
C LEU A 69 8.20 8.68 -17.54
N ASP A 70 8.83 9.32 -18.52
CA ASP A 70 9.53 8.64 -19.64
C ASP A 70 8.73 7.48 -20.27
N ASP A 71 7.45 7.75 -20.58
CA ASP A 71 6.48 6.77 -21.12
C ASP A 71 6.09 5.61 -20.18
N GLU A 72 6.52 5.64 -18.92
CA GLU A 72 6.06 4.71 -17.89
C GLU A 72 4.95 5.34 -17.03
N ARG A 73 3.87 4.59 -16.83
CA ARG A 73 2.81 4.98 -15.90
C ARG A 73 3.31 4.82 -14.47
N CYS A 74 3.12 5.84 -13.65
CA CYS A 74 3.46 5.85 -12.23
C CYS A 74 2.23 6.18 -11.39
N VAL A 75 2.19 5.65 -10.16
CA VAL A 75 1.22 6.01 -9.14
C VAL A 75 1.96 6.46 -7.89
N PHE A 76 1.55 7.59 -7.32
CA PHE A 76 2.12 8.13 -6.09
C PHE A 76 1.03 8.81 -5.26
N PHE A 77 1.27 8.95 -3.95
CA PHE A 77 0.30 9.56 -3.06
C PHE A 77 0.94 10.18 -1.84
N ARG A 78 0.18 11.11 -1.23
CA ARG A 78 0.49 11.66 0.09
C ARG A 78 -0.34 10.96 1.15
N TRP A 79 0.29 10.64 2.27
CA TRP A 79 -0.35 10.08 3.45
C TRP A 79 -0.02 10.95 4.66
N SER A 80 -1.05 11.56 5.24
CA SER A 80 -0.92 12.41 6.43
C SER A 80 -0.98 11.57 7.70
N ARG A 81 -0.08 11.84 8.65
CA ARG A 81 -0.03 11.18 9.96
C ARG A 81 -1.39 11.26 10.68
N THR A 82 -2.11 10.14 10.73
CA THR A 82 -3.24 9.96 11.65
C THR A 82 -2.70 9.35 12.95
N GLY A 83 -2.27 10.21 13.88
CA GLY A 83 -2.16 9.86 15.31
C GLY A 83 -0.88 9.21 15.83
N ASP A 84 -0.21 8.27 15.14
CA ASP A 84 0.75 7.38 15.84
C ASP A 84 1.97 6.91 15.02
N VAL A 85 2.53 7.73 14.13
CA VAL A 85 3.85 7.45 13.53
C VAL A 85 4.95 7.81 14.54
N THR A 86 5.68 6.85 15.08
CA THR A 86 6.81 7.11 16.00
C THR A 86 8.07 7.51 15.24
N ASP A 87 9.05 8.11 15.91
CA ASP A 87 10.34 8.43 15.29
C ASP A 87 11.04 7.15 14.78
N GLU A 88 10.93 6.05 15.52
CA GLU A 88 11.37 4.71 15.10
C GLU A 88 10.72 4.28 13.77
N MET A 89 9.42 4.54 13.58
CA MET A 89 8.77 4.25 12.30
C MET A 89 9.34 5.12 11.17
N VAL A 90 9.66 6.39 11.44
CA VAL A 90 10.28 7.28 10.45
C VAL A 90 11.69 6.79 10.08
N GLU A 91 12.48 6.38 11.07
CA GLU A 91 13.80 5.79 10.83
C GLU A 91 13.71 4.53 9.96
N ARG A 92 12.72 3.67 10.23
CA ARG A 92 12.46 2.46 9.43
C ARG A 92 12.02 2.78 8.00
N LEU A 93 11.33 3.90 7.77
CA LEU A 93 11.02 4.38 6.42
C LEU A 93 12.26 4.84 5.64
N PHE A 94 13.41 5.05 6.29
CA PHE A 94 14.68 5.25 5.57
C PHE A 94 15.32 3.95 5.10
N GLU A 95 14.85 2.80 5.60
CA GLU A 95 15.36 1.49 5.21
C GLU A 95 14.60 0.88 4.03
N ILE A 96 13.52 1.52 3.56
CA ILE A 96 12.71 1.00 2.44
C ILE A 96 13.24 1.45 1.10
N GLU A 97 12.80 0.74 0.05
CA GLU A 97 13.15 1.08 -1.32
C GLU A 97 12.76 2.53 -1.63
N LYS A 98 13.63 3.25 -2.33
CA LYS A 98 13.40 4.65 -2.70
C LYS A 98 12.56 4.70 -3.97
N GLY A 99 11.54 5.57 -3.98
CA GLY A 99 10.80 5.86 -5.20
C GLY A 99 11.58 6.80 -6.14
N ASP A 100 11.04 7.01 -7.34
CA ASP A 100 11.54 7.97 -8.31
C ASP A 100 11.35 9.39 -7.79
N GLU A 101 12.46 10.07 -7.50
CA GLU A 101 12.45 11.42 -6.93
C GLU A 101 11.74 12.46 -7.78
N ARG A 102 11.55 12.21 -9.08
CA ARG A 102 10.79 13.09 -9.98
C ARG A 102 9.30 13.13 -9.64
N LEU A 103 8.81 12.16 -8.86
CA LEU A 103 7.45 12.12 -8.32
C LEU A 103 7.27 12.95 -7.04
N ARG A 104 8.35 13.54 -6.50
CA ARG A 104 8.25 14.45 -5.36
C ARG A 104 7.44 15.67 -5.77
N ILE A 105 6.47 16.01 -4.93
CA ILE A 105 5.48 17.06 -5.26
C ILE A 105 6.02 18.46 -4.87
N ASP A 106 7.08 18.52 -4.07
CA ASP A 106 7.65 19.73 -3.47
C ASP A 106 9.13 19.49 -3.15
N ASP A 107 9.88 20.55 -2.88
CA ASP A 107 11.31 20.47 -2.52
C ASP A 107 11.54 20.46 -0.99
N ASN A 108 10.46 20.59 -0.20
CA ASN A 108 10.52 20.69 1.26
C ASN A 108 10.50 19.33 1.98
N TYR A 109 10.74 18.23 1.26
CA TYR A 109 10.83 16.92 1.90
C TYR A 109 12.20 16.74 2.55
N TYR A 110 12.23 16.03 3.68
CA TYR A 110 13.48 15.46 4.16
C TYR A 110 13.95 14.41 3.16
N ASP A 111 15.21 14.57 2.70
CA ASP A 111 15.84 13.58 1.86
C ASP A 111 16.08 12.29 2.64
N PRO A 112 15.43 11.17 2.28
CA PRO A 112 15.73 9.90 2.89
C PRO A 112 17.16 9.51 2.47
N PRO A 113 17.99 9.05 3.42
CA PRO A 113 19.30 8.53 3.09
C PRO A 113 19.15 7.31 2.18
N ILE A 114 20.20 6.99 1.43
CA ILE A 114 20.25 5.76 0.65
C ILE A 114 20.26 4.58 1.64
N PRO A 115 19.32 3.62 1.55
CA PRO A 115 19.29 2.47 2.45
C PRO A 115 20.61 1.71 2.43
N VAL A 116 21.12 1.34 3.61
CA VAL A 116 22.32 0.51 3.73
C VAL A 116 21.89 -0.96 3.75
N GLY A 117 22.27 -1.71 2.71
CA GLY A 117 21.93 -3.13 2.59
C GLY A 117 20.69 -3.39 1.74
N THR A 118 20.03 -4.52 1.95
CA THR A 118 18.80 -4.87 1.21
C THR A 118 17.64 -4.02 1.73
N PRO A 119 16.97 -3.23 0.87
CA PRO A 119 15.84 -2.42 1.30
C PRO A 119 14.71 -3.28 1.84
N GLN A 120 14.02 -2.76 2.84
CA GLN A 120 12.88 -3.44 3.42
C GLN A 120 11.59 -3.10 2.68
N PRO A 121 10.67 -4.06 2.53
CA PRO A 121 9.43 -3.84 1.82
C PRO A 121 8.43 -3.09 2.70
N LEU A 122 7.81 -2.04 2.14
CA LEU A 122 6.60 -1.44 2.67
C LEU A 122 5.41 -1.86 1.78
N MET A 123 4.47 -2.59 2.35
CA MET A 123 3.32 -3.17 1.64
C MET A 123 2.10 -2.26 1.75
N LEU A 124 1.43 -1.96 0.62
CA LEU A 124 0.19 -1.19 0.59
C LEU A 124 -1.03 -2.12 0.58
N PHE A 125 -1.94 -1.89 1.53
CA PHE A 125 -3.26 -2.53 1.57
C PHE A 125 -4.34 -1.45 1.46
N VAL A 126 -5.22 -1.58 0.47
CA VAL A 126 -6.33 -0.65 0.25
C VAL A 126 -7.65 -1.33 0.56
N GLN A 127 -8.53 -0.64 1.28
CA GLN A 127 -9.91 -1.04 1.52
C GLN A 127 -10.86 -0.01 0.93
N PHE A 128 -11.81 -0.48 0.14
CA PHE A 128 -13.00 0.25 -0.29
C PHE A 128 -14.12 0.11 0.76
N PRO A 129 -15.08 1.04 0.92
CA PRO A 129 -16.01 1.03 2.05
C PRO A 129 -16.61 -0.34 2.31
N GLN A 130 -16.39 -0.83 3.54
CA GLN A 130 -16.94 -2.10 4.05
C GLN A 130 -16.49 -3.36 3.28
N GLY A 131 -15.58 -3.24 2.31
CA GLY A 131 -15.02 -4.36 1.54
C GLY A 131 -13.77 -4.99 2.16
N PRO A 132 -13.27 -6.10 1.60
CA PRO A 132 -11.98 -6.67 2.00
C PRO A 132 -10.81 -5.77 1.64
N PHE A 133 -9.71 -5.88 2.40
CA PHE A 133 -8.45 -5.29 2.01
C PHE A 133 -7.89 -5.99 0.79
N ILE A 134 -7.32 -5.22 -0.14
CA ILE A 134 -6.59 -5.70 -1.31
C ILE A 134 -5.12 -5.35 -1.14
N TYR A 135 -4.23 -6.31 -1.39
CA TYR A 135 -2.80 -6.02 -1.44
C TYR A 135 -2.44 -5.39 -2.80
N CYS A 136 -2.03 -4.13 -2.76
CA CYS A 136 -1.73 -3.33 -3.94
C CYS A 136 -0.24 -3.34 -4.31
N GLY A 137 0.62 -4.06 -3.58
CA GLY A 137 2.05 -4.12 -3.87
C GLY A 137 2.91 -3.29 -2.92
N ARG A 138 4.16 -3.10 -3.31
CA ARG A 138 5.22 -2.46 -2.54
C ARG A 138 5.29 -0.97 -2.82
N LEU A 139 5.69 -0.23 -1.81
CA LEU A 139 5.85 1.21 -1.84
C LEU A 139 7.31 1.59 -1.85
N GLY A 140 7.63 2.55 -2.72
CA GLY A 140 8.87 3.30 -2.70
C GLY A 140 8.70 4.58 -1.90
N TYR A 141 9.65 4.90 -1.02
CA TYR A 141 9.61 6.13 -0.25
C TYR A 141 10.11 7.33 -1.06
N LEU A 142 9.34 8.41 -1.05
CA LEU A 142 9.71 9.66 -1.70
C LEU A 142 10.15 10.73 -0.69
N GLY A 143 9.86 10.52 0.60
CA GLY A 143 10.22 11.42 1.70
C GLY A 143 9.01 11.87 2.51
N HIS A 144 9.24 12.75 3.47
CA HIS A 144 8.17 13.35 4.27
C HIS A 144 8.42 14.83 4.57
N MET A 145 7.36 15.56 4.86
CA MET A 145 7.37 16.96 5.25
C MET A 145 7.41 17.11 6.78
N SER A 146 7.85 18.27 7.27
CA SER A 146 7.85 18.62 8.70
C SER A 146 6.47 18.62 9.36
N ASN A 147 5.40 18.77 8.57
CA ASN A 147 4.02 18.71 9.04
C ASN A 147 3.47 17.26 9.17
N GLY A 148 4.31 16.24 8.97
CA GLY A 148 3.92 14.83 9.11
C GLY A 148 3.18 14.25 7.90
N VAL A 149 3.37 14.83 6.71
CA VAL A 149 2.88 14.27 5.44
C VAL A 149 3.98 13.45 4.79
N PHE A 150 3.71 12.17 4.54
CA PHE A 150 4.61 11.23 3.89
C PHE A 150 4.22 11.06 2.42
N CYS A 151 5.19 10.83 1.56
CA CYS A 151 4.97 10.61 0.13
C CYS A 151 5.53 9.25 -0.30
N PHE A 152 4.75 8.53 -1.08
CA PHE A 152 5.07 7.18 -1.54
C PHE A 152 4.76 7.01 -3.03
N GLN A 153 5.55 6.20 -3.70
CA GLN A 153 5.28 5.66 -5.03
C GLN A 153 4.83 4.21 -4.91
N LEU A 154 3.88 3.78 -5.73
CA LEU A 154 3.56 2.36 -5.90
C LEU A 154 4.49 1.74 -6.95
N LEU A 155 5.32 0.77 -6.54
CA LEU A 155 6.38 0.19 -7.36
C LEU A 155 5.86 -0.89 -8.33
N ASP A 156 4.84 -1.64 -7.92
CA ASP A 156 4.40 -2.83 -8.67
C ASP A 156 3.31 -2.53 -9.72
N ILE A 157 3.18 -1.27 -10.16
CA ILE A 157 2.11 -0.78 -11.06
C ILE A 157 2.03 -1.51 -12.41
N ASN A 158 3.17 -1.99 -12.90
CA ASN A 158 3.29 -2.68 -14.20
C ASN A 158 3.44 -4.19 -14.04
N SER A 159 3.22 -4.74 -12.83
CA SER A 159 3.25 -6.18 -12.61
C SER A 159 2.11 -6.86 -13.37
N THR A 160 2.39 -7.98 -14.02
CA THR A 160 1.37 -8.80 -14.71
C THR A 160 0.28 -9.30 -13.75
N CYS A 161 0.61 -9.42 -12.46
CA CYS A 161 -0.32 -9.82 -11.42
C CYS A 161 -1.14 -8.66 -10.83
N MET A 162 -0.79 -7.41 -11.16
CA MET A 162 -1.55 -6.22 -10.76
C MET A 162 -1.67 -5.25 -11.93
N TYR A 163 -2.76 -5.36 -12.69
CA TYR A 163 -3.13 -4.31 -13.62
C TYR A 163 -3.84 -3.18 -12.87
N TRP A 164 -3.13 -2.09 -12.58
CA TRP A 164 -3.66 -0.95 -11.80
C TRP A 164 -5.04 -0.48 -12.26
N ALA A 165 -5.29 -0.41 -13.57
CA ALA A 165 -6.60 -0.01 -14.09
C ALA A 165 -7.71 -1.03 -13.79
N GLN A 166 -7.41 -2.33 -13.70
CA GLN A 166 -8.38 -3.33 -13.23
C GLN A 166 -8.62 -3.20 -11.73
N LEU A 167 -7.56 -2.97 -10.93
CA LEU A 167 -7.69 -2.73 -9.50
C LEU A 167 -8.52 -1.47 -9.23
N ARG A 168 -8.28 -0.40 -9.99
CA ARG A 168 -9.09 0.83 -9.97
C ARG A 168 -10.54 0.54 -10.33
N ASN A 169 -10.80 -0.23 -11.39
CA ASN A 169 -12.16 -0.63 -11.76
C ASN A 169 -12.84 -1.43 -10.63
N ILE A 170 -12.17 -2.42 -10.04
CA ILE A 170 -12.67 -3.20 -8.91
C ILE A 170 -13.01 -2.26 -7.76
N LEU A 171 -12.11 -1.35 -7.39
CA LEU A 171 -12.31 -0.40 -6.30
C LEU A 171 -13.48 0.55 -6.61
N THR A 172 -13.65 1.02 -7.86
CA THR A 172 -14.76 1.91 -8.24
C THR A 172 -16.10 1.20 -8.40
N TYR A 173 -16.12 -0.11 -8.68
CA TYR A 173 -17.34 -0.87 -8.94
C TYR A 173 -18.26 -0.95 -7.71
N TRP A 174 -17.66 -0.98 -6.52
CA TRP A 174 -18.39 -1.03 -5.24
C TRP A 174 -19.09 0.28 -4.86
N ASP A 175 -18.88 1.38 -5.61
CA ASP A 175 -19.61 2.64 -5.42
C ASP A 175 -20.99 2.61 -6.12
N ASN A 176 -21.32 1.53 -6.83
CA ASN A 176 -22.60 1.33 -7.50
C ASN A 176 -23.55 0.46 -6.66
N PRO A 177 -24.71 0.99 -6.18
CA PRO A 177 -25.61 0.28 -5.26
C PRO A 177 -26.40 -0.89 -5.89
N VAL A 178 -26.16 -1.23 -7.17
CA VAL A 178 -26.94 -2.22 -7.92
C VAL A 178 -26.26 -3.60 -8.00
N HIS A 179 -24.98 -3.71 -7.62
CA HIS A 179 -24.22 -4.94 -7.85
C HIS A 179 -23.50 -5.45 -6.60
N SER A 180 -24.28 -5.89 -5.62
CA SER A 180 -23.78 -6.90 -4.69
C SER A 180 -23.86 -8.28 -5.37
N VAL A 181 -22.74 -9.02 -5.30
CA VAL A 181 -22.58 -10.44 -5.62
C VAL A 181 -22.31 -10.78 -7.10
N ASP A 182 -21.01 -10.93 -7.42
CA ASP A 182 -20.38 -12.16 -7.95
C ASP A 182 -19.08 -11.82 -8.70
N PHE A 183 -17.93 -12.11 -8.10
CA PHE A 183 -16.73 -12.44 -8.88
C PHE A 183 -16.12 -13.72 -8.33
N LEU A 184 -16.64 -14.84 -8.84
CA LEU A 184 -15.94 -16.11 -8.89
C LEU A 184 -14.66 -15.92 -9.72
N GLY A 185 -13.57 -16.47 -9.20
CA GLY A 185 -12.24 -16.28 -9.73
C GLY A 185 -12.07 -16.71 -11.18
N TYR A 186 -11.02 -16.16 -11.80
CA TYR A 186 -10.41 -16.75 -12.97
C TYR A 186 -8.94 -17.07 -12.70
N PRO A 187 -8.44 -18.17 -13.30
CA PRO A 187 -7.15 -18.74 -12.96
C PRO A 187 -6.02 -17.90 -13.56
N CYS A 188 -4.90 -17.84 -12.86
CA CYS A 188 -3.63 -17.53 -13.50
C CYS A 188 -3.35 -18.65 -14.52
N SER A 189 -3.18 -18.27 -15.78
CA SER A 189 -2.60 -19.10 -16.85
C SER A 189 -1.22 -18.58 -17.21
#